data_AF-A0AAF0EW95-F1
#
_entry.id   AF-A0AAF0EW95-F1
#
_cell.length_a   1.000
_cell.length_b   1.000
_cell.length_c   1.000
_cell.angle_alpha   90.00
_cell.angle_beta   90.00
_cell.angle_gamma   90.00
#
_symmetry.space_group_name_H-M   'P 1'
#
loop_
_entity.id
_entity.type
_entity.pdbx_description
1 polymer ?
#
loop_
_entity_poly.entity_id
_entity_poly.type
_entity_poly.pdbx_seq_one_letter_code
_entity_poly.pdbx_strand_id
1 'polypeptide(L)'
;MFFNRQMIRGATSMSQATRLAGRQSARTYATAPGQGNALMERAQQIGTSVAKAAERALGSYAEPIMYNLRVAGSLAKQVYISEKLAPPTSFQTWVSAYRQIFQNLSNPSWWTHTLPAGQWRTVAVYGVEAVGIFTIGEMIGKRKIVGYKVNTHGKEDHHH
;
A
#
# COMPACT_ATOMS: atom_id res chain seq x y z
N MET A 1 3.90 -20.14 -68.74
CA MET A 1 2.51 -19.66 -68.58
C MET A 1 1.97 -20.26 -67.28
N PHE A 2 1.32 -19.62 -66.33
CA PHE A 2 0.98 -18.23 -66.03
C PHE A 2 0.13 -18.33 -64.73
N PHE A 3 0.41 -17.49 -63.72
CA PHE A 3 -0.45 -17.08 -62.59
C PHE A 3 -0.95 -18.15 -61.60
N ASN A 4 -0.59 -18.18 -60.31
CA ASN A 4 -0.70 -17.17 -59.22
C ASN A 4 -2.07 -16.50 -59.10
N ARG A 5 -2.87 -16.91 -58.10
CA ARG A 5 -4.06 -16.19 -57.64
C ARG A 5 -4.32 -16.37 -56.13
N GLN A 6 -3.91 -15.33 -55.38
CA GLN A 6 -4.58 -14.69 -54.24
C GLN A 6 -4.65 -15.47 -52.91
N MET A 7 -3.85 -15.09 -51.91
CA MET A 7 -4.03 -13.95 -50.98
C MET A 7 -5.27 -14.05 -50.09
N ILE A 8 -5.10 -14.67 -48.91
CA ILE A 8 -5.72 -14.20 -47.67
C ILE A 8 -4.62 -14.10 -46.62
N ARG A 9 -3.84 -13.01 -46.67
CA ARG A 9 -3.02 -12.54 -45.54
C ARG A 9 -3.75 -11.36 -44.91
N GLY A 10 -4.71 -11.66 -44.04
CA GLY A 10 -5.23 -10.69 -43.07
C GLY A 10 -4.19 -10.46 -41.97
N ALA A 11 -3.14 -9.70 -42.28
CA ALA A 11 -2.20 -9.23 -41.28
C ALA A 11 -1.61 -7.90 -41.73
N THR A 12 -2.04 -6.82 -41.07
CA THR A 12 -1.19 -5.87 -40.33
C THR A 12 -1.69 -4.44 -40.52
N SER A 13 -2.28 -3.88 -39.46
CA SER A 13 -2.19 -2.45 -39.18
C SER A 13 -2.16 -2.29 -37.66
N MET A 14 -1.09 -2.80 -37.05
CA MET A 14 -0.75 -2.46 -35.66
C MET A 14 0.51 -1.61 -35.75
N SER A 15 0.34 -0.31 -35.50
CA SER A 15 1.39 0.70 -35.60
C SER A 15 2.63 0.28 -34.79
N GLN A 16 3.82 0.69 -35.25
CA GLN A 16 5.07 0.43 -34.53
C GLN A 16 5.03 0.99 -33.10
N ALA A 17 4.25 2.06 -32.87
CA ALA A 17 3.96 2.61 -31.54
C ALA A 17 3.20 1.62 -30.64
N THR A 18 2.22 0.88 -31.18
CA THR A 18 1.51 -0.17 -30.43
C THR A 18 2.41 -1.37 -30.13
N ARG A 19 3.35 -1.70 -31.02
CA ARG A 19 4.35 -2.76 -30.76
C ARG A 19 5.37 -2.37 -29.69
N LEU A 20 5.74 -1.10 -29.60
CA LEU A 20 6.63 -0.57 -28.55
C LEU A 20 5.90 -0.41 -27.21
N ALA A 21 4.66 0.08 -27.22
CA ALA A 21 3.81 0.16 -26.04
C ALA A 21 3.49 -1.23 -25.48
N GLY A 22 3.16 -2.20 -26.35
CA GLY A 22 2.94 -3.59 -25.94
C GLY A 22 4.19 -4.25 -25.35
N ARG A 23 5.40 -3.86 -25.79
CA ARG A 23 6.68 -4.33 -25.21
C ARG A 23 7.02 -3.69 -23.86
N GLN A 24 6.61 -2.45 -23.61
CA GLN A 24 6.75 -1.83 -22.29
C GLN A 24 5.74 -2.41 -21.29
N SER A 25 4.49 -2.62 -21.71
CA SER A 25 3.43 -3.16 -20.85
C SER A 25 3.63 -4.65 -20.53
N ALA A 26 4.12 -5.44 -21.50
CA ALA A 26 4.33 -6.88 -21.32
C ALA A 26 5.59 -7.24 -20.51
N ARG A 27 6.54 -6.31 -20.32
CA ARG A 27 7.72 -6.54 -19.46
C ARG A 27 7.44 -6.37 -17.97
N THR A 28 6.24 -5.92 -17.60
CA THR A 28 5.89 -5.61 -16.20
C THR A 28 5.28 -6.77 -15.42
N TYR A 29 4.91 -7.88 -16.07
CA TYR A 29 4.25 -9.02 -15.39
C TYR A 29 4.71 -10.40 -15.87
N ALA A 30 5.79 -10.50 -16.63
CA ALA A 30 6.38 -11.79 -16.97
C ALA A 30 7.46 -12.14 -15.95
N THR A 31 7.09 -12.94 -14.94
CA THR A 31 8.00 -13.64 -14.03
C THR A 31 9.01 -14.46 -14.84
N ALA A 32 10.15 -13.87 -15.14
CA ALA A 32 11.31 -14.52 -15.75
C ALA A 32 12.39 -14.72 -14.68
N PRO A 33 13.08 -15.88 -14.63
CA PRO A 33 14.07 -16.21 -13.60
C PRO A 33 15.41 -15.41 -13.67
N GLY A 34 15.39 -14.24 -14.31
CA GLY A 34 16.48 -13.24 -14.31
C GLY A 34 16.00 -11.82 -13.93
N GLN A 35 14.73 -11.67 -13.52
CA GLN A 35 14.10 -10.39 -13.20
C GLN A 35 14.33 -9.94 -11.74
N GLY A 36 15.12 -10.72 -10.98
CA GLY A 36 15.65 -10.30 -9.68
C GLY A 36 16.62 -9.13 -9.83
N ASN A 37 17.48 -9.14 -10.84
CA ASN A 37 18.48 -8.09 -11.04
C ASN A 37 17.85 -6.75 -11.42
N ALA A 38 16.81 -6.73 -12.25
CA ALA A 38 16.16 -5.47 -12.66
C ALA A 38 15.37 -4.81 -11.52
N LEU A 39 14.70 -5.60 -10.68
CA LEU A 39 14.04 -5.10 -9.47
C LEU A 39 15.07 -4.69 -8.39
N MET A 40 16.14 -5.46 -8.25
CA MET A 40 17.24 -5.16 -7.33
C MET A 40 18.00 -3.90 -7.73
N GLU A 41 18.34 -3.74 -9.01
CA GLU A 41 18.97 -2.53 -9.55
C GLU A 41 18.09 -1.31 -9.33
N ARG A 42 16.78 -1.44 -9.58
CA ARG A 42 15.83 -0.34 -9.34
C ARG A 42 15.71 -0.02 -7.85
N ALA A 43 15.70 -1.03 -6.99
CA ALA A 43 15.71 -0.85 -5.54
C ALA A 43 17.02 -0.19 -5.06
N GLN A 44 18.16 -0.57 -5.63
CA GLN A 44 19.47 0.04 -5.34
C GLN A 44 19.55 1.48 -5.85
N GLN A 45 19.02 1.78 -7.04
CA GLN A 45 18.99 3.13 -7.59
C GLN A 45 18.07 4.06 -6.79
N ILE A 46 16.92 3.56 -6.35
CA ILE A 46 16.02 4.31 -5.46
C ILE A 46 16.66 4.48 -4.08
N GLY A 47 17.29 3.43 -3.54
CA GLY A 47 17.98 3.48 -2.25
C GLY A 47 19.14 4.48 -2.24
N THR A 48 19.96 4.50 -3.29
CA THR A 48 21.11 5.40 -3.41
C THR A 48 20.72 6.85 -3.68
N SER A 49 19.63 7.10 -4.43
CA SER A 49 19.14 8.47 -4.65
C SER A 49 18.49 9.07 -3.40
N VAL A 50 17.71 8.27 -2.65
CA VAL A 50 17.15 8.68 -1.36
C VAL A 50 18.25 8.89 -0.32
N ALA A 51 19.24 7.98 -0.25
CA ALA A 51 20.39 8.14 0.64
C ALA A 51 21.16 9.44 0.35
N LYS A 52 21.48 9.73 -0.91
CA LYS A 52 22.16 10.97 -1.30
C LYS A 52 21.33 12.22 -1.04
N ALA A 53 20.01 12.16 -1.17
CA ALA A 53 19.12 13.28 -0.85
C ALA A 53 19.06 13.53 0.67
N ALA A 54 18.97 12.47 1.47
CA ALA A 54 18.99 12.56 2.92
C ALA A 54 20.35 13.05 3.45
N GLU A 55 21.45 12.56 2.89
CA GLU A 55 22.82 12.98 3.23
C GLU A 55 23.05 14.46 2.91
N ARG A 56 22.53 14.95 1.77
CA ARG A 56 22.56 16.38 1.43
C ARG A 56 21.68 17.26 2.32
N ALA A 57 20.52 16.75 2.75
CA ALA A 57 19.59 17.49 3.60
C ALA A 57 20.01 17.52 5.07
N LEU A 58 20.71 16.48 5.54
CA LEU A 58 21.07 16.28 6.95
C LEU A 58 22.55 16.56 7.24
N GLY A 59 23.40 16.68 6.22
CA GLY A 59 24.82 17.02 6.37
C GLY A 59 25.56 16.11 7.35
N SER A 60 26.36 16.68 8.24
CA SER A 60 27.11 15.94 9.29
C SER A 60 26.22 15.27 10.35
N TYR A 61 24.93 15.62 10.44
CA TYR A 61 23.98 14.97 11.36
C TYR A 61 23.30 13.74 10.75
N ALA A 62 23.52 13.46 9.46
CA ALA A 62 22.95 12.29 8.80
C ALA A 62 23.39 10.99 9.47
N GLU A 63 24.65 10.90 9.90
CA GLU A 63 25.25 9.69 10.45
C GLU A 63 24.63 9.27 11.80
N PRO A 64 24.53 10.14 12.83
CA PRO A 64 23.86 9.77 14.09
C PRO A 64 22.35 9.52 13.91
N ILE A 65 21.67 10.28 13.04
CA ILE A 65 20.24 10.06 12.76
C ILE A 65 20.03 8.70 12.09
N MET A 66 20.84 8.36 11.09
CA MET A 66 20.70 7.10 10.37
C MET A 66 21.03 5.90 11.25
N TYR A 67 22.02 6.04 12.15
CA TYR A 67 22.28 5.04 13.18
C TYR A 67 21.06 4.81 14.08
N ASN A 68 20.49 5.88 14.65
CA ASN A 68 19.32 5.79 15.53
C ASN A 68 18.09 5.22 14.81
N LEU A 69 17.88 5.59 13.55
CA LEU A 69 16.81 5.02 12.73
C LEU A 69 17.01 3.52 12.45
N ARG A 70 18.25 3.08 12.21
CA ARG A 70 18.55 1.66 12.04
C ARG A 70 18.29 0.86 13.32
N VAL A 71 18.68 1.39 14.47
CA VAL A 71 18.40 0.77 15.78
C VAL A 71 16.90 0.76 16.07
N ALA A 72 16.21 1.89 15.87
CA ALA A 72 14.76 1.95 16.03
C ALA A 72 14.04 0.97 15.08
N GLY A 73 14.51 0.84 13.84
CA GLY A 73 13.98 -0.10 12.86
C GLY A 73 14.22 -1.57 13.23
N SER A 74 15.40 -1.91 13.78
CA SER A 74 15.67 -3.28 14.24
C SER A 74 14.82 -3.65 15.46
N LEU A 75 14.64 -2.73 16.40
CA LEU A 75 13.73 -2.89 17.54
C LEU A 75 12.28 -3.03 17.08
N ALA A 76 11.83 -2.16 16.18
CA ALA A 76 10.49 -2.26 15.60
C ALA A 76 10.26 -3.60 14.90
N LYS A 77 11.26 -4.12 14.18
CA LYS A 77 11.19 -5.43 13.53
C LYS A 77 11.09 -6.57 14.56
N GLN A 78 11.85 -6.50 15.64
CA GLN A 78 11.78 -7.51 16.71
C GLN A 78 10.39 -7.54 17.33
N VAL A 79 9.85 -6.37 17.68
CA VAL A 79 8.50 -6.22 18.22
C VAL A 79 7.46 -6.73 17.22
N TYR A 80 7.59 -6.41 15.93
CA TYR A 80 6.68 -6.88 14.89
C TYR A 80 6.59 -8.42 14.84
N ILE A 81 7.73 -9.10 14.99
CA ILE A 81 7.79 -10.57 14.98
C ILE A 81 7.29 -11.14 16.31
N SER A 82 7.71 -10.58 17.45
CA SER A 82 7.33 -11.08 18.78
C SER A 82 5.84 -10.91 19.06
N GLU A 83 5.29 -9.74 18.68
CA GLU A 83 3.88 -9.39 18.86
C GLU A 83 2.97 -9.97 17.77
N LYS A 84 3.52 -10.78 16.85
CA LYS A 84 2.77 -11.41 15.75
C LYS A 84 1.90 -10.40 14.99
N LEU A 85 2.42 -9.20 14.77
CA LEU A 85 1.75 -8.15 14.00
C LEU A 85 1.67 -8.48 12.50
N ALA A 86 2.34 -9.55 12.07
CA ALA A 86 2.21 -10.07 10.72
C ALA A 86 0.78 -10.59 10.48
N PRO A 87 0.13 -10.17 9.37
CA PRO A 87 -1.20 -10.66 9.05
C PRO A 87 -1.16 -12.20 8.91
N PRO A 88 -2.17 -12.92 9.42
CA PRO A 88 -2.20 -14.37 9.32
C PRO A 88 -2.18 -14.78 7.85
N THR A 89 -1.27 -15.69 7.52
CA THR A 89 -1.01 -16.13 6.14
C THR A 89 -2.10 -17.04 5.58
N SER A 90 -2.93 -17.63 6.46
CA SER A 90 -4.07 -18.48 6.10
C SER A 90 -5.36 -17.68 5.98
N PHE A 91 -5.97 -17.71 4.79
CA PHE A 91 -7.29 -17.13 4.54
C PHE A 91 -8.37 -17.68 5.48
N GLN A 92 -8.27 -18.96 5.87
CA GLN A 92 -9.22 -19.58 6.78
C GLN A 92 -9.26 -18.89 8.15
N THR A 93 -8.13 -18.37 8.64
CA THR A 93 -8.05 -17.67 9.92
C THR A 93 -8.80 -16.35 9.88
N TRP A 94 -8.76 -15.66 8.74
CA TRP A 94 -9.58 -14.46 8.52
C TRP A 94 -11.06 -14.79 8.57
N VAL A 95 -11.48 -15.80 7.79
CA VAL A 95 -12.89 -16.20 7.71
C VAL A 95 -13.41 -16.66 9.08
N SER A 96 -12.64 -17.46 9.82
CA SER A 96 -13.05 -17.92 11.15
C SER A 96 -13.14 -16.79 12.16
N ALA A 97 -12.20 -15.84 12.15
CA ALA A 97 -12.25 -14.67 13.02
C ALA A 97 -13.51 -13.83 12.77
N TYR A 98 -13.82 -13.52 11.50
CA TYR A 98 -15.04 -12.80 11.14
C TYR A 98 -16.31 -13.54 11.57
N ARG A 99 -16.36 -14.86 11.33
CA ARG A 99 -17.51 -15.69 11.74
C ARG A 99 -17.71 -15.67 13.25
N GLN A 100 -16.64 -15.80 14.02
CA GLN A 100 -16.69 -15.79 15.49
C GLN A 100 -17.18 -14.43 16.03
N ILE A 101 -16.66 -13.33 15.48
CA ILE A 101 -17.13 -11.98 15.83
C ILE A 101 -18.62 -11.84 15.55
N PHE A 102 -19.06 -12.24 14.35
CA PHE A 102 -20.46 -12.14 13.96
C PHE A 102 -21.38 -13.00 14.84
N GLN A 103 -20.96 -14.22 15.19
CA GLN A 103 -21.70 -15.10 16.10
C GLN A 103 -21.84 -14.52 17.50
N ASN A 104 -20.77 -13.92 18.04
CA ASN A 104 -20.79 -13.30 19.36
C ASN A 104 -21.69 -12.05 19.39
N LEU A 105 -21.59 -11.18 18.37
CA LEU A 105 -22.40 -9.96 18.28
C LEU A 105 -23.89 -10.27 18.06
N SER A 106 -24.19 -11.34 17.32
CA SER A 106 -25.57 -11.77 17.06
C SER A 106 -26.23 -12.45 18.27
N ASN A 107 -25.46 -12.81 19.30
CA ASN A 107 -25.98 -13.44 20.50
C ASN A 107 -26.34 -12.38 21.57
N PRO A 108 -27.61 -12.25 21.98
CA PRO A 108 -28.02 -11.28 23.00
C PRO A 108 -27.34 -11.48 24.36
N SER A 109 -26.98 -12.72 24.72
CA SER A 109 -26.34 -13.00 26.01
C SER A 109 -24.93 -12.41 26.10
N TRP A 110 -24.24 -12.26 24.97
CA TRP A 110 -22.91 -11.66 24.94
C TRP A 110 -22.97 -10.21 25.45
N TRP A 111 -23.98 -9.45 25.04
CA TRP A 111 -24.16 -8.07 25.47
C TRP A 111 -24.51 -7.96 26.96
N THR A 112 -25.38 -8.83 27.46
CA THR A 112 -25.80 -8.80 28.87
C THR A 112 -24.69 -9.23 29.84
N HIS A 113 -23.74 -10.05 29.40
CA HIS A 113 -22.58 -10.44 30.21
C HIS A 113 -21.39 -9.47 30.07
N THR A 114 -21.17 -8.88 28.89
CA THR A 114 -20.00 -8.03 28.59
C THR A 114 -20.16 -6.60 29.14
N LEU A 115 -21.39 -6.07 29.15
CA LEU A 115 -21.64 -4.69 29.61
C LEU A 115 -21.45 -4.49 31.12
N PRO A 116 -21.96 -5.36 32.03
CA PRO A 116 -21.81 -5.17 33.47
C PRO A 116 -20.41 -5.53 33.97
N ALA A 117 -19.69 -6.42 33.27
CA ALA A 117 -18.39 -6.95 33.69
C ALA A 117 -17.21 -6.00 33.45
N GLY A 118 -17.46 -4.73 33.08
CA GLY A 118 -16.41 -3.75 32.78
C GLY A 118 -15.69 -3.97 31.43
N GLN A 119 -16.05 -5.01 30.68
CA GLN A 119 -15.48 -5.34 29.36
C GLN A 119 -15.91 -4.36 28.26
N TRP A 120 -16.96 -3.56 28.51
CA TRP A 120 -17.37 -2.47 27.62
C TRP A 120 -16.25 -1.47 27.35
N ARG A 121 -15.33 -1.24 28.30
CA ARG A 121 -14.17 -0.35 28.11
C ARG A 121 -13.22 -0.90 27.06
N THR A 122 -12.96 -2.20 27.11
CA THR A 122 -12.14 -2.90 26.12
C THR A 122 -12.76 -2.82 24.73
N VAL A 123 -14.06 -3.05 24.63
CA VAL A 123 -14.79 -2.90 23.35
C VAL A 123 -14.73 -1.46 22.84
N ALA A 124 -14.86 -0.46 23.72
CA ALA A 124 -14.77 0.94 23.35
C ALA A 124 -13.37 1.31 22.84
N VAL A 125 -12.30 0.86 23.52
CA VAL A 125 -10.92 1.07 23.08
C VAL A 125 -10.69 0.42 21.71
N TYR A 126 -11.11 -0.84 21.52
CA TYR A 126 -11.01 -1.50 20.22
C TYR A 126 -11.82 -0.81 19.13
N GLY A 127 -12.98 -0.23 19.47
CA GLY A 127 -13.76 0.59 18.55
C GLY A 127 -13.00 1.83 18.08
N VAL A 128 -12.35 2.53 19.02
CA VAL A 128 -11.50 3.70 18.70
C VAL A 128 -10.29 3.28 17.85
N GLU A 129 -9.64 2.17 18.17
CA GLU A 129 -8.53 1.63 17.38
C GLU A 129 -8.97 1.26 15.96
N ALA A 130 -10.14 0.63 15.79
CA ALA A 130 -10.68 0.29 14.48
C ALA A 130 -10.95 1.54 13.62
N VAL A 131 -11.47 2.62 14.21
CA VAL A 131 -11.63 3.92 13.54
C VAL A 131 -10.26 4.52 13.18
N GLY A 132 -9.27 4.40 14.05
CA GLY A 132 -7.89 4.83 13.78
C GLY A 132 -7.29 4.11 12.57
N ILE A 133 -7.37 2.78 12.52
CA ILE A 133 -6.87 1.99 11.39
C ILE A 133 -7.62 2.34 10.10
N PHE A 134 -8.94 2.53 10.17
CA PHE A 134 -9.75 2.93 9.03
C PHE A 134 -9.30 4.28 8.44
N THR A 135 -9.09 5.29 9.28
CA THR A 135 -8.65 6.62 8.82
C THR A 135 -7.22 6.59 8.26
N ILE A 136 -6.31 5.77 8.81
CA ILE A 136 -4.99 5.51 8.21
C ILE A 136 -5.14 4.89 6.81
N GLY A 137 -6.05 3.93 6.64
CA GLY A 137 -6.38 3.36 5.34
C GLY A 137 -6.85 4.41 4.34
N GLU A 138 -7.71 5.33 4.76
CA GLU A 138 -8.15 6.45 3.93
C GLU A 138 -7.01 7.41 3.55
N MET A 139 -6.09 7.72 4.48
CA MET A 139 -4.91 8.55 4.19
C MET A 139 -4.02 7.91 3.13
N ILE A 140 -3.78 6.60 3.22
CA ILE A 140 -3.00 5.84 2.24
C ILE A 140 -3.74 5.80 0.89
N GLY A 141 -5.04 5.50 0.91
CA GLY A 141 -5.86 5.42 -0.31
C GLY A 141 -5.94 6.76 -1.06
N LYS A 142 -6.07 7.87 -0.32
CA LYS A 142 -6.11 9.23 -0.89
C LYS A 142 -4.72 9.84 -1.10
N ARG A 143 -3.65 9.20 -0.59
CA ARG A 143 -2.25 9.68 -0.56
C ARG A 143 -2.13 11.10 0.00
N LYS A 144 -2.95 11.45 1.00
CA LYS A 144 -3.00 12.77 1.63
C LYS A 144 -3.10 12.60 3.14
N ILE A 145 -2.20 13.27 3.87
CA ILE A 145 -2.10 13.19 5.34
C ILE A 145 -2.96 14.28 6.00
N VAL A 146 -3.12 15.44 5.35
CA VAL A 146 -3.93 16.57 5.84
C VAL A 146 -4.89 17.02 4.74
N GLY A 147 -6.09 17.46 5.13
CA GLY A 147 -7.18 17.90 4.25
C GLY A 147 -6.75 18.80 3.10
N TYR A 148 -7.52 18.76 2.01
CA TYR A 148 -7.26 19.56 0.81
C TYR A 148 -7.00 21.01 1.21
N LYS A 149 -5.89 21.59 0.73
CA LYS A 149 -5.68 23.04 0.84
C LYS A 149 -6.87 23.69 0.16
N VAL A 150 -7.77 24.29 0.94
CA VAL A 150 -8.73 25.24 0.41
C VAL A 150 -7.90 26.45 0.01
N ASN A 151 -7.63 26.57 -1.28
CA ASN A 151 -7.16 27.82 -1.83
C ASN A 151 -8.33 28.79 -1.74
N THR A 152 -8.47 29.48 -0.60
CA THR A 152 -9.18 30.76 -0.55
C THR A 152 -8.30 31.78 -1.26
N HIS A 153 -8.22 31.66 -2.59
CA HIS A 153 -7.84 32.79 -3.43
C HIS A 153 -9.11 33.61 -3.67
N GLY A 154 -8.98 34.92 -3.48
CA GLY A 154 -10.06 35.89 -3.37
C GLY A 154 -11.16 35.76 -4.42
N LYS A 155 -12.39 35.75 -3.93
CA LYS A 155 -13.50 36.41 -4.62
C LYS A 155 -13.73 37.71 -3.86
N GLU A 156 -12.92 38.71 -4.21
CA GLU A 156 -13.33 40.09 -4.03
C GLU A 156 -14.47 40.35 -5.01
N ASP A 157 -15.54 40.87 -4.43
CA ASP A 157 -16.66 41.62 -4.97
C ASP A 157 -16.63 41.94 -6.46
N HIS A 158 -17.60 41.40 -7.21
CA HIS A 158 -18.30 42.13 -8.27
C HIS A 158 -19.63 41.41 -8.52
N HIS A 159 -20.77 42.08 -8.32
CA HIS A 159 -21.85 42.23 -9.30
C HIS A 159 -22.93 43.18 -8.75
N HIS A 160 -23.34 44.08 -9.64
CA HIS A 160 -24.36 45.12 -9.53
C HIS A 160 -25.76 44.58 -9.25
#